data_AF-A0A973M8P2-F1
#
_entry.id   AF-A0A973M8P2-F1
#
_cell.length_a   1.000
_cell.length_b   1.000
_cell.length_c   1.000
_cell.angle_alpha   90.00
_cell.angle_beta   90.00
_cell.angle_gamma   90.00
#
_symmetry.space_group_name_H-M   'P 1'
#
loop_
_entity.id
_entity.type
_entity.pdbx_description
1 polymer ?
#
loop_
_entity_poly.entity_id
_entity_poly.type
_entity_poly.pdbx_seq_one_letter_code
_entity_poly.pdbx_strand_id
1 'polypeptide(L)'
;MFDQTATEIAHVVAKIIELVGIAIIALGAFGTLGSFVYRIGSPANRDEAVANFRSCLGRAILLGLEFLVAADIINTVAVEPTLLSVAVLAAIVVVRTFLSFSLEVEIEGRWPWDRRKGQQRQV
;
A
#
# COMPACT_ATOMS: atom_id res chain seq x y z
N MET A 1 21.83 18.45 -20.63
CA MET A 1 22.28 18.77 -19.26
C MET A 1 21.11 18.89 -18.30
N PHE A 2 20.05 19.67 -18.61
CA PHE A 2 18.84 19.76 -17.78
C PHE A 2 18.10 18.42 -17.58
N ASP A 3 17.98 17.59 -18.62
CA ASP A 3 17.30 16.27 -18.50
C ASP A 3 18.03 15.29 -17.57
N GLN A 4 19.38 15.30 -17.57
CA GLN A 4 20.17 14.46 -16.66
C GLN A 4 19.97 14.89 -15.20
N THR A 5 19.98 16.19 -14.91
CA THR A 5 19.73 16.70 -13.55
C THR A 5 18.30 16.43 -13.08
N ALA A 6 17.30 16.53 -13.97
CA ALA A 6 15.90 16.22 -13.64
C ALA A 6 15.72 14.73 -13.32
N THR A 7 16.36 13.85 -14.09
CA THR A 7 16.29 12.39 -13.90
C THR A 7 16.91 11.96 -12.58
N GLU A 8 18.08 12.51 -12.22
CA GLU A 8 18.71 12.19 -10.93
C GLU A 8 17.88 12.66 -9.73
N ILE A 9 17.32 13.88 -9.79
CA ILE A 9 16.46 14.39 -8.73
C ILE A 9 15.21 13.50 -8.58
N ALA A 10 14.58 13.13 -9.69
CA ALA A 10 13.41 12.25 -9.68
C ALA A 10 13.71 10.89 -9.05
N HIS A 11 14.86 10.28 -9.36
CA HIS A 11 15.27 9.01 -8.74
C HIS A 11 15.48 9.14 -7.23
N VAL A 12 16.15 10.21 -6.79
CA VAL A 12 16.37 10.44 -5.35
C VAL A 12 15.03 10.63 -4.63
N VAL A 13 14.13 11.43 -5.19
CA VAL A 13 12.80 11.67 -4.62
C VAL A 13 11.98 10.38 -4.58
N ALA A 14 11.94 9.62 -5.68
CA ALA A 14 11.23 8.33 -5.72
C ALA A 14 11.74 7.38 -4.64
N LYS A 15 13.06 7.26 -4.49
CA LYS A 15 13.68 6.37 -3.49
C LYS A 15 13.39 6.80 -2.05
N ILE A 16 13.34 8.10 -1.78
CA ILE A 16 12.93 8.61 -0.46
C ILE A 16 11.47 8.25 -0.18
N ILE A 17 10.57 8.48 -1.14
CA ILE A 17 9.15 8.16 -1.01
C ILE A 17 8.95 6.65 -0.81
N GLU A 18 9.66 5.83 -1.56
CA GLU A 18 9.66 4.37 -1.42
C GLU A 18 10.08 3.94 -0.01
N LEU A 19 11.21 4.47 0.49
CA LEU A 19 11.69 4.20 1.85
C LEU A 19 10.68 4.62 2.92
N VAL A 20 10.02 5.75 2.75
CA VAL A 20 8.96 6.21 3.67
C VAL A 20 7.78 5.24 3.65
N GLY A 21 7.31 4.83 2.48
CA GLY A 21 6.23 3.85 2.35
C GLY A 21 6.57 2.53 3.04
N ILE A 22 7.77 1.99 2.78
CA ILE A 22 8.27 0.78 3.44
C ILE A 22 8.36 0.96 4.96
N ALA A 23 8.86 2.10 5.43
CA ALA A 23 8.97 2.39 6.85
C ALA A 23 7.60 2.45 7.54
N ILE A 24 6.59 3.06 6.90
CA ILE A 24 5.22 3.13 7.43
C ILE A 24 4.65 1.70 7.60
N ILE A 25 4.79 0.85 6.57
CA ILE A 25 4.32 -0.54 6.63
C ILE A 25 5.04 -1.30 7.74
N ALA A 26 6.37 -1.20 7.78
CA ALA A 26 7.18 -1.90 8.76
C ALA A 26 6.84 -1.48 10.19
N LEU A 27 6.84 -0.17 10.48
CA LEU A 27 6.53 0.35 11.81
C LEU A 27 5.11 0.01 12.24
N GLY A 28 4.14 0.12 11.33
CA GLY A 28 2.76 -0.30 11.59
C GLY A 28 2.65 -1.79 11.89
N ALA A 29 3.31 -2.64 11.11
CA ALA A 29 3.31 -4.08 11.32
C ALA A 29 3.97 -4.48 12.65
N PHE A 30 5.17 -3.97 12.94
CA PHE A 30 5.88 -4.27 14.18
C PHE A 30 5.16 -3.70 15.40
N GLY A 31 4.66 -2.47 15.33
CA GLY A 31 3.93 -1.83 16.43
C GLY A 31 2.64 -2.56 16.77
N THR A 32 1.84 -2.91 15.75
CA THR A 32 0.59 -3.65 15.96
C THR A 32 0.85 -5.07 16.43
N LEU A 33 1.84 -5.76 15.87
CA LEU A 33 2.22 -7.11 16.30
C LEU A 33 2.69 -7.15 17.75
N GLY A 34 3.53 -6.19 18.16
CA GLY A 34 3.95 -6.06 19.56
C GLY A 34 2.74 -5.91 20.49
N SER A 35 1.86 -4.95 20.18
CA SER A 35 0.65 -4.73 21.00
C SER A 35 -0.28 -5.95 21.07
N PHE A 36 -0.37 -6.71 19.98
CA PHE A 36 -1.18 -7.92 19.88
C PHE A 36 -0.63 -9.06 20.75
N VAL A 37 0.69 -9.30 20.68
CA VAL A 37 1.38 -10.31 21.51
C VAL A 37 1.22 -10.01 23.00
N TYR A 38 1.28 -8.73 23.41
CA TYR A 38 1.04 -8.36 24.81
C TYR A 38 -0.42 -8.56 25.25
N ARG A 39 -1.42 -8.35 24.37
CA ARG A 39 -2.86 -8.48 24.72
C ARG A 39 -3.42 -9.90 24.63
N ILE A 40 -2.82 -10.80 23.85
CA ILE A 40 -3.39 -12.14 23.60
C ILE A 40 -3.34 -13.10 24.82
N GLY A 41 -2.59 -12.72 25.86
CA GLY A 41 -2.48 -13.49 27.11
C GLY A 41 -3.79 -13.56 27.92
N SER A 42 -4.78 -12.70 27.63
CA SER A 42 -6.08 -12.71 28.32
C SER A 42 -7.19 -13.22 27.38
N PRO A 43 -7.84 -14.37 27.68
CA PRO A 43 -8.82 -15.00 26.80
C PRO A 43 -10.10 -14.18 26.59
N ALA A 44 -10.41 -13.24 27.49
CA ALA A 44 -11.62 -12.42 27.42
C ALA A 44 -11.61 -11.35 26.32
N ASN A 45 -10.43 -11.01 25.74
CA ASN A 45 -10.29 -9.91 24.77
C ASN A 45 -9.66 -10.35 23.43
N ARG A 46 -9.60 -11.66 23.14
CA ARG A 46 -8.94 -12.15 21.91
C ARG A 46 -9.58 -11.60 20.64
N ASP A 47 -10.89 -11.64 20.52
CA ASP A 47 -11.59 -11.20 19.30
C ASP A 47 -11.37 -9.70 19.05
N GLU A 48 -11.42 -8.90 20.12
CA GLU A 48 -11.17 -7.46 20.06
C GLU A 48 -9.70 -7.14 19.75
N ALA A 49 -8.75 -7.92 20.27
CA ALA A 49 -7.33 -7.79 19.95
C ALA A 49 -7.03 -8.13 18.49
N VAL A 50 -7.66 -9.19 17.95
CA VAL A 50 -7.52 -9.58 16.54
C VAL A 50 -8.14 -8.53 15.62
N ALA A 51 -9.34 -8.02 15.93
CA ALA A 51 -9.99 -6.99 15.15
C ALA A 51 -9.16 -5.69 15.09
N ASN A 52 -8.63 -5.25 16.24
CA ASN A 52 -7.75 -4.08 16.32
C ASN A 52 -6.44 -4.29 15.56
N PHE A 53 -5.83 -5.47 15.67
CA PHE A 53 -4.61 -5.81 14.93
C PHE A 53 -4.84 -5.70 13.41
N ARG A 54 -5.91 -6.32 12.89
CA ARG A 54 -6.22 -6.28 11.45
C ARG A 54 -6.53 -4.86 10.97
N SER A 55 -7.28 -4.08 11.75
CA SER A 55 -7.62 -2.69 11.42
C SER A 55 -6.38 -1.79 11.35
N CYS A 56 -5.52 -1.83 12.37
CA CYS A 56 -4.31 -1.00 12.40
C CYS A 56 -3.27 -1.45 11.36
N LEU A 57 -3.09 -2.75 11.17
CA LEU A 57 -2.20 -3.29 10.14
C LEU A 57 -2.70 -2.90 8.74
N GLY A 58 -3.99 -3.07 8.48
CA GLY A 58 -4.61 -2.68 7.21
C GLY A 58 -4.44 -1.20 6.90
N ARG A 59 -4.63 -0.31 7.89
CA ARG A 59 -4.41 1.13 7.72
C ARG A 59 -2.96 1.49 7.42
N ALA A 60 -2.00 0.83 8.08
CA ALA A 60 -0.58 1.04 7.82
C ALA A 60 -0.18 0.57 6.41
N ILE A 61 -0.71 -0.58 5.98
CA ILE A 61 -0.49 -1.10 4.63
C ILE A 61 -1.09 -0.16 3.59
N LEU A 62 -2.35 0.27 3.74
CA LEU A 62 -3.00 1.19 2.80
C LEU A 62 -2.22 2.50 2.66
N LEU A 63 -1.84 3.12 3.78
CA LEU A 63 -1.03 4.35 3.76
C LEU A 63 0.33 4.11 3.09
N GLY A 64 1.03 3.05 3.47
CA GLY A 64 2.32 2.72 2.85
C GLY A 64 2.21 2.49 1.35
N LEU A 65 1.13 1.84 0.90
CA LEU A 65 0.83 1.62 -0.51
C LEU A 65 0.60 2.93 -1.27
N GLU A 66 -0.01 3.96 -0.68
CA GLU A 66 -0.14 5.27 -1.32
C GLU A 66 1.23 5.89 -1.65
N PHE A 67 2.19 5.78 -0.73
CA PHE A 67 3.57 6.25 -0.94
C PHE A 67 4.30 5.38 -1.97
N LEU A 68 4.20 4.07 -1.85
CA LEU A 68 4.79 3.14 -2.81
C LEU A 68 4.27 3.43 -4.23
N VAL A 69 2.95 3.60 -4.41
CA VAL A 69 2.29 4.03 -5.66
C VAL A 69 2.93 5.29 -6.24
N ALA A 70 3.07 6.34 -5.42
CA ALA A 70 3.71 7.57 -5.86
C ALA A 70 5.17 7.37 -6.30
N ALA A 71 5.95 6.57 -5.56
CA ALA A 71 7.34 6.28 -5.90
C ALA A 71 7.49 5.60 -7.28
N ASP A 72 6.68 4.58 -7.57
CA ASP A 72 6.79 3.92 -8.90
C ASP A 72 6.34 4.85 -10.02
N ILE A 73 5.32 5.69 -9.81
CA ILE A 73 4.90 6.65 -10.85
C ILE A 73 6.08 7.58 -11.19
N ILE A 74 6.78 8.12 -10.18
CA ILE A 74 7.94 8.99 -10.42
C ILE A 74 9.05 8.23 -11.15
N ASN A 75 9.34 7.00 -10.72
CA ASN A 75 10.39 6.18 -11.32
C ASN A 75 10.04 5.78 -12.78
N THR A 76 8.75 5.54 -13.06
CA THR A 76 8.25 5.21 -14.40
C THR A 76 8.37 6.37 -15.38
N VAL A 77 8.13 7.61 -14.94
CA VAL A 77 8.09 8.80 -15.81
C VAL A 77 9.49 9.37 -16.05
N ALA A 78 10.44 9.15 -15.13
CA ALA A 78 11.76 9.79 -15.17
C ALA A 78 12.82 9.05 -16.01
N VAL A 79 12.62 7.80 -16.41
CA VAL A 79 13.63 7.00 -17.13
C VAL A 79 13.45 7.11 -18.64
N GLU A 80 14.53 7.40 -19.39
CA GLU A 80 14.55 7.32 -20.85
C GLU A 80 14.03 5.95 -21.32
N PRO A 81 12.91 5.90 -22.06
CA PRO A 81 12.23 4.65 -22.32
C PRO A 81 13.01 3.82 -23.35
N THR A 82 13.72 2.80 -22.88
CA THR A 82 14.09 1.65 -23.72
C THR A 82 12.95 0.63 -23.70
N LEU A 83 12.75 -0.12 -24.79
CA LEU A 83 11.68 -1.14 -24.86
C LEU A 83 11.79 -2.17 -23.72
N LEU A 84 13.01 -2.54 -23.32
CA LEU A 84 13.25 -3.45 -22.20
C LEU A 84 12.89 -2.81 -20.85
N SER A 85 13.32 -1.57 -20.62
CA SER A 85 12.97 -0.82 -19.40
C SER A 85 11.45 -0.67 -19.26
N VAL A 86 10.75 -0.32 -20.36
CA VAL A 86 9.29 -0.20 -20.39
C VAL A 86 8.60 -1.55 -20.13
N ALA A 87 9.14 -2.66 -20.64
CA ALA A 87 8.58 -3.99 -20.42
C ALA A 87 8.68 -4.43 -18.94
N VAL A 88 9.85 -4.23 -18.31
CA VAL A 88 10.03 -4.53 -16.87
C VAL A 88 9.12 -3.65 -16.02
N LEU A 89 9.02 -2.38 -16.37
CA LEU A 89 8.17 -1.41 -15.72
C LEU A 89 6.68 -1.78 -15.80
N ALA A 90 6.21 -2.15 -17.00
CA ALA A 90 4.85 -2.61 -17.21
C ALA A 90 4.53 -3.87 -16.38
N ALA A 91 5.49 -4.80 -16.28
CA ALA A 91 5.34 -5.97 -15.42
C ALA A 91 5.21 -5.60 -13.94
N ILE A 92 6.05 -4.69 -13.43
CA ILE A 92 5.99 -4.21 -12.04
C ILE A 92 4.64 -3.53 -11.76
N VAL A 93 4.19 -2.64 -12.66
CA VAL A 93 2.89 -1.96 -12.52
C VAL A 93 1.74 -2.96 -12.49
N VAL A 94 1.73 -3.97 -13.37
CA VAL A 94 0.69 -5.02 -13.38
C VAL A 94 0.66 -5.78 -12.06
N VAL A 95 1.82 -6.22 -11.56
CA VAL A 95 1.92 -6.93 -10.27
C VAL A 95 1.39 -6.05 -9.14
N ARG A 96 1.78 -4.78 -9.11
CA ARG A 96 1.30 -3.83 -8.10
C ARG A 96 -0.21 -3.63 -8.16
N THR A 97 -0.76 -3.37 -9.33
CA THR A 97 -2.21 -3.16 -9.48
C THR A 97 -2.97 -4.39 -9.00
N PHE A 98 -2.51 -5.59 -9.36
CA PHE A 98 -3.13 -6.84 -8.91
C PHE A 98 -3.06 -7.02 -7.38
N LEU A 99 -1.89 -6.80 -6.76
CA LEU A 99 -1.72 -6.94 -5.32
C LEU A 99 -2.50 -5.90 -4.53
N SER A 100 -2.45 -4.62 -4.92
CA SER A 100 -3.23 -3.57 -4.27
C SER A 100 -4.72 -3.86 -4.36
N PHE A 101 -5.20 -4.26 -5.54
CA PHE A 101 -6.60 -4.63 -5.75
C PHE A 101 -7.03 -5.84 -4.90
N SER A 102 -6.20 -6.88 -4.83
CA SER A 102 -6.49 -8.08 -4.02
C SER A 102 -6.59 -7.76 -2.53
N LEU A 103 -5.70 -6.90 -2.02
CA LEU A 103 -5.70 -6.49 -0.60
C LEU A 103 -6.93 -5.64 -0.27
N GLU A 104 -7.33 -4.72 -1.16
CA GLU A 104 -8.51 -3.89 -0.96
C GLU A 104 -9.79 -4.73 -0.90
N VAL A 105 -9.92 -5.74 -1.77
CA VAL A 105 -11.04 -6.70 -1.73
C VAL A 105 -11.04 -7.53 -0.44
N GLU A 106 -9.87 -7.98 0.03
CA GLU A 106 -9.76 -8.75 1.28
C GLU A 106 -10.16 -7.90 2.50
N ILE A 107 -9.76 -6.62 2.53
CA ILE A 107 -10.06 -5.70 3.63
C ILE A 107 -11.53 -5.29 3.61
N GLU A 108 -12.11 -4.96 2.45
CA GLU A 108 -13.49 -4.50 2.34
C GLU A 108 -14.52 -5.64 2.33
N GLY A 109 -14.08 -6.88 2.06
CA GLY A 109 -14.92 -8.07 1.97
C GLY A 109 -15.94 -8.04 0.83
N ARG A 110 -15.82 -7.06 -0.08
CA ARG A 110 -16.72 -6.79 -1.19
C ARG A 110 -15.89 -6.40 -2.40
N TRP A 111 -16.36 -6.75 -3.59
CA TRP A 111 -15.69 -6.31 -4.81
C TRP A 111 -15.90 -4.80 -5.01
N PRO A 112 -14.90 -4.05 -5.53
CA PRO A 112 -15.02 -2.59 -5.69
C PRO A 112 -16.11 -2.16 -6.67
N TRP A 113 -16.56 -3.04 -7.57
CA TRP A 113 -17.71 -2.81 -8.43
C TRP A 113 -19.07 -3.09 -7.76
N ASP A 114 -19.08 -3.60 -6.53
CA ASP A 114 -20.30 -3.83 -5.72
C ASP A 114 -20.77 -2.55 -5.01
N ARG A 115 -20.43 -1.38 -5.57
CA ARG A 115 -20.96 -0.07 -5.17
C ARG A 115 -22.35 0.14 -5.76
N ARG A 116 -23.33 -0.70 -5.38
CA ARG A 116 -24.77 -0.38 -5.47
C ARG A 116 -25.63 -1.53 -4.90
N LYS A 117 -26.08 -1.37 -3.66
CA LYS A 117 -27.47 -1.62 -3.16
C LYS A 117 -27.47 -1.52 -1.63
N GLY A 118 -27.97 -0.40 -1.10
CA GLY A 118 -28.11 -0.23 0.34
C GLY A 118 -28.66 1.12 0.82
N GLN A 119 -28.80 2.12 -0.05
CA GLN A 119 -29.42 3.40 0.30
C GLN A 119 -30.83 3.53 -0.28
N GLN A 120 -31.68 2.54 -0.01
CA GLN A 120 -33.13 2.68 -0.20
C GLN A 120 -33.87 1.88 0.88
N ARG A 121 -34.12 2.54 2.01
CA ARG A 121 -35.40 2.54 2.74
C ARG A 121 -35.26 3.37 4.01
N GLN A 122 -35.35 4.69 3.84
CA GLN A 122 -36.10 5.50 4.79
C GLN A 122 -37.54 5.51 4.29
N VAL A 123 -38.43 4.83 5.01
CA VAL A 123 -39.84 5.19 5.19
C VAL A 123 -40.28 4.66 6.54
#